data_AF-A0A0M3IT79-F1
#
_entry.id   AF-A0A0M3IT79-F1
#
_cell.length_a   1.000
_cell.length_b   1.000
_cell.length_c   1.000
_cell.angle_alpha   90.00
_cell.angle_beta   90.00
_cell.angle_gamma   90.00
#
_symmetry.space_group_name_H-M   'P 1'
#
loop_
_entity.id
_entity.type
_entity.pdbx_description
1 polymer ?
#
loop_
_entity_poly.entity_id
_entity_poly.type
_entity_poly.pdbx_seq_one_letter_code
_entity_poly.pdbx_strand_id
1 'polypeptide(L)' 'MASWCAENLRDCQAWKDEGLAMSTTSNEASRLFDALLRQYVSWSNCEQLNGIDNTISALQKADTDASKYL' A
#
# COMPACT_ATOMS: atom_id res chain seq x y z
N MET A 1 15.29 -9.69 -2.93
CA MET A 1 14.06 -9.12 -3.52
C MET A 1 12.98 -8.86 -2.47
N ALA A 2 12.81 -9.70 -1.43
CA ALA A 2 11.78 -9.53 -0.40
C ALA A 2 12.09 -8.54 0.75
N SER A 3 13.33 -8.06 0.91
CA SER A 3 13.66 -7.11 2.00
C SER A 3 13.36 -5.65 1.67
N TRP A 4 13.20 -5.30 0.39
CA TRP A 4 12.97 -3.93 -0.09
C TRP A 4 11.48 -3.59 -0.24
N CYS A 5 10.57 -4.54 0.00
CA CYS A 5 9.15 -4.35 -0.29
C CYS A 5 8.45 -3.37 0.67
N ALA A 6 8.92 -3.19 1.90
CA ALA A 6 8.40 -2.17 2.81
C ALA A 6 9.31 -0.93 2.94
N GLU A 7 10.51 -0.97 2.35
CA GLU A 7 11.43 0.16 2.35
C GLU A 7 11.06 1.11 1.19
N ASN A 8 10.79 2.38 1.48
CA ASN A 8 10.41 3.41 0.51
C ASN A 8 9.02 3.23 -0.12
N LEU A 9 8.03 2.85 0.70
CA LEU A 9 6.62 2.92 0.30
C LEU A 9 6.19 4.37 0.10
N ARG A 10 5.46 4.62 -0.98
CA ARG A 10 4.97 5.96 -1.32
C ARG A 10 3.87 6.39 -0.35
N ASP A 11 4.03 7.58 0.23
CA ASP A 11 2.99 8.26 0.99
C ASP A 11 2.19 9.24 0.12
N CYS A 12 1.23 9.96 0.71
CA CYS A 12 0.31 10.82 -0.05
C CYS A 12 1.06 11.88 -0.87
N GLN A 13 2.18 12.40 -0.35
CA GLN A 13 2.98 13.39 -1.07
C GLN A 13 3.75 12.74 -2.21
N ALA A 14 4.40 11.60 -1.97
CA ALA A 14 5.12 10.88 -3.01
C ALA A 14 4.22 10.47 -4.19
N TRP A 15 2.98 10.03 -3.91
CA TRP A 15 1.99 9.75 -4.95
C TRP A 15 1.55 11.02 -5.71
N LYS A 16 1.39 12.14 -5.01
CA LYS A 16 1.06 13.43 -5.61
C LYS A 16 2.20 13.95 -6.51
N ASP A 17 3.45 13.75 -6.12
CA ASP A 17 4.63 14.14 -6.91
C ASP A 17 4.72 13.33 -8.22
N GLU A 18 4.21 12.10 -8.22
CA GLU A 18 4.05 11.25 -9.41
C GLU A 18 2.80 11.61 -10.25
N GLY A 19 2.05 12.65 -9.86
CA GLY A 19 0.84 13.10 -10.54
C GLY A 19 -0.42 12.28 -10.22
N LEU A 20 -0.36 11.40 -9.22
CA LEU A 20 -1.46 10.52 -8.80
C LEU A 20 -1.93 10.92 -7.40
N ALA A 21 -2.79 11.93 -7.31
CA ALA A 21 -3.31 12.36 -6.01
C ALA A 21 -4.17 11.27 -5.36
N MET A 22 -3.84 10.90 -4.12
CA MET A 22 -4.60 9.95 -3.32
C MET A 22 -5.90 10.58 -2.80
N SER A 23 -6.97 9.79 -2.72
CA SER A 23 -8.24 10.22 -2.09
C SER A 23 -8.17 10.25 -0.56
N THR A 24 -7.19 9.56 0.02
CA THR A 24 -6.95 9.49 1.46
C THR A 24 -5.91 10.52 1.90
N THR A 25 -6.08 11.04 3.11
CA THR A 25 -5.08 11.91 3.77
C THR A 25 -4.15 11.14 4.71
N SER A 26 -4.39 9.83 4.89
CA SER A 26 -3.58 8.97 5.74
C SER A 26 -2.33 8.48 4.99
N ASN A 27 -1.16 8.96 5.40
CA ASN A 27 0.13 8.48 4.88
C ASN A 27 0.33 6.98 5.13
N GLU A 28 -0.22 6.44 6.22
CA GLU A 28 -0.17 5.01 6.51
C GLU A 28 -0.97 4.21 5.48
N ALA A 29 -2.22 4.61 5.21
CA ALA A 29 -3.05 3.97 4.20
C ALA A 29 -2.43 4.08 2.80
N SER A 30 -1.86 5.24 2.46
CA SER A 30 -1.18 5.44 1.18
C SER A 30 0.03 4.52 0.99
N ARG A 31 0.81 4.27 2.06
CA ARG A 31 1.93 3.33 2.04
C ARG A 31 1.46 1.88 1.93
N LEU A 32 0.43 1.50 2.68
CA LEU A 32 -0.18 0.17 2.61
C LEU A 32 -0.76 -0.12 1.22
N PHE A 33 -1.32 0.89 0.55
CA PHE A 33 -1.77 0.79 -0.83
C PHE A 33 -0.60 0.58 -1.81
N ASP A 34 0.50 1.34 -1.69
CA ASP A 34 1.71 1.13 -2.52
C ASP A 34 2.29 -0.28 -2.32
N ALA A 35 2.31 -0.74 -1.07
CA ALA A 35 2.72 -2.09 -0.70
C ALA A 35 1.83 -3.17 -1.34
N LEU A 36 0.51 -2.98 -1.31
CA LEU A 36 -0.46 -3.87 -1.95
C LEU A 36 -0.24 -3.92 -3.46
N LEU A 37 -0.10 -2.75 -4.10
CA LEU A 37 0.09 -2.61 -5.54
C LEU A 37 1.38 -3.30 -6.00
N ARG A 38 2.48 -3.16 -5.25
CA ARG A 38 3.75 -3.87 -5.53
C ARG A 38 3.60 -5.38 -5.45
N GLN A 39 2.98 -5.90 -4.38
CA GLN A 39 2.77 -7.35 -4.24
C GLN A 39 1.89 -7.90 -5.36
N TYR A 40 0.83 -7.17 -5.71
CA TYR A 40 -0.09 -7.54 -6.79
C TYR A 40 0.60 -7.58 -8.16
N VAL A 41 1.34 -6.53 -8.53
CA VAL A 41 2.00 -6.44 -9.84
C VAL A 41 3.19 -7.39 -9.95
N SER A 42 3.94 -7.58 -8.87
CA SER A 42 5.11 -8.47 -8.87
C SER A 42 4.76 -9.95 -8.72
N TRP A 43 3.50 -10.29 -8.42
CA TRP A 43 3.07 -11.67 -8.10
C TRP A 43 3.94 -12.29 -6.99
N SER A 44 4.41 -11.47 -6.06
CA SER A 44 5.33 -11.86 -4.99
C SER A 44 4.84 -11.31 -3.67
N ASN A 45 4.81 -12.18 -2.65
CA ASN A 45 4.48 -11.76 -1.30
C ASN A 45 5.68 -11.08 -0.64
N CYS A 46 5.40 -9.98 0.06
CA CYS A 46 6.36 -9.32 0.92
C CYS A 46 6.37 -10.03 2.28
N GLU A 47 7.48 -10.65 2.66
CA GLU A 47 7.62 -11.32 3.96
C GLU A 47 7.41 -10.36 5.14
N GLN A 48 7.87 -9.10 5.00
CA GLN A 48 7.68 -8.08 6.05
C GLN A 48 6.21 -7.66 6.26
N LEU A 49 5.37 -7.82 5.24
CA LEU A 49 3.94 -7.52 5.30
C LEU A 49 3.09 -8.78 5.53
N ASN A 50 3.73 -9.93 5.73
CA ASN A 50 3.08 -11.24 5.84
C ASN A 50 2.15 -11.55 4.66
N GLY A 51 2.48 -11.08 3.46
CA GLY A 51 1.72 -11.33 2.24
C GLY A 51 0.55 -10.38 1.97
N ILE A 52 -0.10 -10.59 0.82
CA ILE A 52 -1.08 -9.66 0.27
C ILE A 52 -2.36 -9.55 1.11
N ASP A 53 -2.86 -10.66 1.67
CA ASP A 53 -4.10 -10.69 2.46
C ASP A 53 -3.97 -9.87 3.76
N ASN A 54 -2.81 -9.94 4.40
CA ASN A 54 -2.50 -9.15 5.59
C ASN A 54 -2.37 -7.66 5.24
N THR A 55 -1.81 -7.35 4.07
CA THR A 55 -1.70 -5.98 3.57
C THR A 55 -3.08 -5.37 3.28
N ILE A 56 -3.99 -6.14 2.67
CA ILE A 56 -5.39 -5.74 2.44
C ILE A 56 -6.10 -5.51 3.78
N SER A 57 -5.96 -6.44 4.72
CA SER A 57 -6.57 -6.33 6.05
C SER A 57 -6.06 -5.12 6.84
N ALA A 58 -4.76 -4.81 6.73
CA ALA A 58 -4.16 -3.63 7.34
C ALA A 58 -4.66 -2.33 6.67
N LEU A 59 -4.75 -2.32 5.33
CA LEU A 59 -5.24 -1.19 4.56
C LEU A 59 -6.69 -0.85 4.92
N GLN A 60 -7.56 -1.86 5.02
CA GLN A 60 -8.97 -1.68 5.41
C GLN A 60 -9.12 -1.12 6.84
N LYS A 61 -8.19 -1.45 7.75
CA LYS A 61 -8.17 -0.89 9.11
C LYS A 61 -7.67 0.55 9.13
N ALA A 62 -6.67 0.87 8.30
CA ALA A 62 -6.09 2.19 8.20
C ALA A 62 -7.01 3.18 7.47
N ASP A 63 -7.83 2.70 6.54
CA ASP A 63 -8.79 3.48 5.78
C ASP A 63 -10.04 2.64 5.49
N THR A 64 -11.13 2.93 6.20
CA THR A 64 -12.41 2.24 6.03
C THR A 64 -13.06 2.49 4.68
N ASP A 65 -12.76 3.62 4.02
CA ASP A 65 -13.28 3.93 2.68
C ASP A 65 -12.54 3.13 1.58
N ALA A 66 -11.31 2.70 1.83
CA ALA A 66 -10.52 1.89 0.89
C ALA A 66 -11.20 0.55 0.57
N SER A 67 -12.00 0.00 1.49
CA SER A 67 -12.75 -1.25 1.28
C SER A 67 -13.82 -1.18 0.19
N LYS A 68 -14.19 0.03 -0.27
CA LYS A 68 -15.21 0.18 -1.32
C LYS A 68 -14.72 -0.26 -2.71
N TYR A 69 -13.41 -0.34 -2.92
CA TYR A 69 -12.79 -0.54 -4.24
C TYR A 69 -11.87 -1.76 -4.33
N LEU A 70 -11.77 -2.55 -3.26
CA LEU A 70 -11.06 -3.85 -3.20
C LEU A 70 -12.07 -4.99 -3.28
#